data_AF-A0A3P9KDU1-F1
#
_entry.id   AF-A0A3P9KDU1-F1
#
_cell.length_a   1.000
_cell.length_b   1.000
_cell.length_c   1.000
_cell.angle_alpha   90.00
_cell.angle_beta   90.00
_cell.angle_gamma   90.00
#
_symmetry.space_group_name_H-M   'P 1'
#
loop_
_entity.id
_entity.type
_entity.pdbx_description
1 polymer ?
#
loop_
_entity_poly.entity_id
_entity_poly.type
_entity_poly.pdbx_seq_one_letter_code
_entity_poly.pdbx_strand_id
1 'polypeptide(L)'
;MKSMPGESIEPRELDPVLAEVTLMNARAELYLRFLRRRVMADFEVGDPQSITQEHQQSVEKLLKHCSLSRAMQELIGYYIPMEEYYMRESVNKAVSMDTYEKGQLTSSMVDDCFYIVKKCISRALSSSNIDCLCAMINHANSVLESDFRCTTFGWH
;
A
#
# COMPACT_ATOMS: atom_id res chain seq x y z
N MET A 1 14.45 -0.77 30.04
CA MET A 1 13.28 -1.59 29.67
C MET A 1 13.79 -2.81 28.94
N LYS A 2 13.62 -4.00 29.52
CA LYS A 2 14.03 -5.27 28.90
C LYS A 2 12.95 -5.67 27.90
N SER A 3 13.32 -5.87 26.64
CA SER A 3 12.46 -6.49 25.62
C SER A 3 12.29 -7.98 25.95
N MET A 4 11.05 -8.45 26.06
CA MET A 4 10.76 -9.87 26.20
C MET A 4 10.93 -10.60 24.85
N PRO A 5 11.44 -11.84 24.85
CA PRO A 5 11.55 -12.63 23.63
C PRO A 5 10.20 -13.25 23.30
N GLY A 6 9.55 -12.81 22.21
CA GLY A 6 8.41 -13.53 21.61
C GLY A 6 7.11 -12.75 21.35
N GLU A 7 7.01 -11.45 21.61
CA GLU A 7 5.83 -10.67 21.19
C GLU A 7 5.99 -10.25 19.72
N SER A 8 5.70 -11.16 18.79
CA SER A 8 5.41 -10.77 17.40
C SER A 8 4.09 -10.01 17.38
N ILE A 9 4.08 -8.79 16.83
CA ILE A 9 2.86 -8.00 16.63
C ILE A 9 1.86 -8.84 15.82
N GLU A 10 0.63 -8.99 16.32
CA GLU A 10 -0.39 -9.69 15.55
C GLU A 10 -0.66 -8.92 14.24
N PRO A 11 -0.69 -9.59 13.07
CA PRO A 11 -0.91 -8.91 11.79
C PRO A 11 -2.16 -8.03 11.80
N ARG A 12 -3.22 -8.49 12.47
CA ARG A 12 -4.48 -7.76 12.59
C ARG A 12 -4.34 -6.39 13.27
N GLU A 13 -3.39 -6.22 14.17
CA GLU A 13 -3.12 -4.94 14.85
C GLU A 13 -2.51 -3.90 13.92
N LEU A 14 -1.86 -4.32 12.83
CA LEU A 14 -1.32 -3.41 11.82
C LEU A 14 -2.42 -2.85 10.90
N ASP A 15 -3.57 -3.50 10.80
CA ASP A 15 -4.62 -3.15 9.85
C ASP A 15 -5.08 -1.68 9.94
N PRO A 16 -5.33 -1.11 11.14
CA PRO A 16 -5.69 0.29 11.28
C PRO A 16 -4.54 1.23 10.91
N VAL A 17 -3.30 0.88 11.28
CA VAL A 17 -2.11 1.70 11.01
C VAL A 17 -1.88 1.79 9.50
N LEU A 18 -1.97 0.66 8.79
CA LEU A 18 -1.83 0.58 7.34
C LEU A 18 -2.93 1.40 6.64
N ALA A 19 -4.16 1.33 7.14
CA ALA A 19 -5.28 2.13 6.62
C ALA A 19 -5.04 3.64 6.81
N GLU A 20 -4.57 4.08 7.99
CA GLU A 20 -4.29 5.49 8.24
C GLU A 20 -3.13 6.01 7.39
N VAL A 21 -2.04 5.25 7.23
CA VAL A 21 -0.90 5.65 6.40
C VAL A 21 -1.33 5.86 4.94
N THR A 22 -2.11 4.94 4.37
CA THR A 22 -2.61 5.10 3.00
C THR A 22 -3.57 6.28 2.86
N LEU A 23 -4.44 6.50 3.85
CA LEU A 23 -5.33 7.66 3.87
C LEU A 23 -4.57 8.99 3.96
N MET A 24 -3.52 9.05 4.78
CA MET A 24 -2.63 10.20 4.89
C MET A 24 -1.95 10.49 3.55
N ASN A 25 -1.43 9.47 2.86
CA ASN A 25 -0.79 9.66 1.55
C ASN A 25 -1.77 10.16 0.50
N ALA A 26 -2.96 9.56 0.43
CA ALA A 26 -4.01 9.99 -0.49
C ALA A 26 -4.40 11.45 -0.26
N ARG A 27 -4.55 11.89 1.00
CA ARG A 27 -4.85 13.28 1.35
C ARG A 27 -3.72 14.23 0.99
N ALA A 28 -2.46 13.84 1.23
CA ALA A 28 -1.30 14.63 0.86
C ALA A 28 -1.23 14.82 -0.67
N GLU A 29 -1.42 13.77 -1.46
CA GLU A 29 -1.46 13.83 -2.93
C GLU A 29 -2.60 14.73 -3.44
N LEU A 30 -3.80 14.59 -2.85
CA LEU A 30 -4.93 15.46 -3.17
C LEU A 30 -4.62 16.93 -2.90
N TYR A 31 -3.99 17.22 -1.75
CA TYR A 31 -3.60 18.56 -1.36
C TYR A 31 -2.54 19.15 -2.30
N LEU A 32 -1.48 18.40 -2.62
CA LEU A 32 -0.44 18.84 -3.54
C LEU A 32 -0.99 19.08 -4.95
N ARG A 33 -1.91 18.22 -5.42
CA ARG A 33 -2.61 18.41 -6.69
C ARG A 33 -3.50 19.66 -6.68
N PHE A 34 -4.18 19.93 -5.56
CA PHE A 34 -4.95 21.16 -5.38
C PHE A 34 -4.04 22.39 -5.43
N LEU A 35 -2.94 22.40 -4.67
CA LEU A 35 -1.97 23.49 -4.67
C LEU A 35 -1.42 23.75 -6.07
N ARG A 36 -1.01 22.70 -6.78
CA ARG A 36 -0.53 22.80 -8.17
C ARG A 36 -1.54 23.54 -9.04
N ARG A 37 -2.82 23.11 -9.02
CA ARG A 37 -3.88 23.74 -9.82
C ARG A 37 -4.09 25.21 -9.44
N ARG A 38 -4.08 25.52 -8.15
CA ARG A 38 -4.29 26.89 -7.67
C ARG A 38 -3.15 27.83 -8.10
N VAL A 39 -1.90 27.40 -7.92
CA VAL A 39 -0.72 28.18 -8.31
C VAL A 39 -0.69 28.40 -9.83
N MET A 40 -1.01 27.38 -10.62
CA MET A 40 -1.08 27.53 -12.07
C MET A 40 -2.18 28.52 -12.50
N ALA A 41 -3.36 28.45 -11.89
CA ALA A 41 -4.44 29.40 -12.17
C ALA A 41 -4.07 30.84 -11.79
N ASP A 42 -3.31 31.04 -10.71
CA ASP A 42 -2.85 32.37 -10.30
C ASP A 42 -1.83 32.95 -11.31
N PHE A 43 -0.95 32.12 -11.89
CA PHE A 43 -0.06 32.55 -12.98
C PHE A 43 -0.84 32.95 -14.23
N GLU A 44 -1.88 32.21 -14.60
CA GLU A 44 -2.76 32.54 -15.74
C GLU A 44 -3.41 33.92 -15.62
N VAL A 45 -3.76 34.36 -14.41
CA VAL A 45 -4.40 35.65 -14.18
C VAL A 45 -3.38 36.78 -13.98
N GLY A 46 -2.30 36.51 -13.24
CA GLY A 46 -1.34 37.54 -12.82
C GLY A 46 -0.34 37.97 -13.88
N ASP A 47 0.10 37.04 -14.73
CA ASP A 47 1.03 37.32 -15.84
C ASP A 47 0.96 36.20 -16.90
N PRO A 48 0.00 36.27 -17.85
CA PRO A 48 -0.26 35.23 -18.85
C PRO A 48 0.94 34.95 -19.77
N GLN A 49 1.84 35.92 -19.93
CA GLN A 49 3.04 35.82 -20.78
C GLN A 49 4.20 35.13 -20.04
N SER A 50 4.13 35.05 -18.70
CA SER A 50 5.11 34.40 -17.84
C SER A 50 4.81 32.93 -17.53
N ILE A 51 3.78 32.30 -18.09
CA ILE A 51 3.64 30.83 -17.99
C ILE A 51 4.69 30.17 -18.90
N THR A 52 5.94 30.35 -18.54
CA THR A 52 7.07 29.69 -19.14
C THR A 52 7.12 28.27 -18.60
N GLN A 53 7.54 27.34 -19.44
CA GLN A 53 7.80 25.95 -19.04
C GLN A 53 8.69 25.87 -17.78
N GLU A 54 9.59 26.85 -17.59
CA GLU A 54 10.44 26.99 -16.41
C GLU A 54 9.65 27.21 -15.10
N HIS A 55 8.62 28.06 -15.09
CA HIS A 55 7.80 28.28 -13.89
C HIS A 55 6.98 27.04 -13.53
N GLN A 56 6.45 26.33 -14.53
CA GLN A 56 5.76 25.06 -14.32
C GLN A 56 6.69 24.03 -13.69
N GLN A 57 7.89 23.87 -14.24
CA GLN A 57 8.92 22.96 -13.70
C GLN A 57 9.37 23.37 -12.29
N SER A 58 9.49 24.66 -12.01
CA SER A 58 9.84 25.17 -10.69
C SER A 58 8.79 24.79 -9.64
N VAL A 59 7.50 24.98 -9.95
CA VAL A 59 6.40 24.57 -9.06
C VAL A 59 6.37 23.06 -8.87
N GLU A 60 6.52 22.29 -9.95
CA GLU A 60 6.59 20.83 -9.84
C GLU A 60 7.74 20.38 -8.93
N LYS A 61 8.93 20.95 -9.11
CA LYS A 61 10.10 20.65 -8.30
C LYS A 61 9.88 21.03 -6.84
N LEU A 62 9.29 22.20 -6.58
CA LEU A 62 8.97 22.65 -5.23
C LEU A 62 7.97 21.71 -4.55
N LEU A 63 6.88 21.33 -5.23
CA LEU A 63 5.88 20.42 -4.67
C LEU A 63 6.47 19.03 -4.45
N LYS A 64 7.25 18.49 -5.40
CA LYS A 64 7.89 17.18 -5.28
C LYS A 64 8.91 17.10 -4.14
N HIS A 65 9.60 18.21 -3.86
CA HIS A 65 10.63 18.29 -2.83
C HIS A 65 10.23 19.14 -1.63
N CYS A 66 8.94 19.37 -1.39
CA CYS A 66 8.51 20.02 -0.15
C CYS A 66 8.61 19.04 1.03
N SER A 67 8.56 19.56 2.25
CA SER A 67 8.68 18.72 3.46
C SER A 67 7.56 17.70 3.58
N LEU A 68 6.34 18.03 3.15
CA LEU A 68 5.21 17.09 3.14
C LEU A 68 5.50 15.90 2.22
N SER A 69 5.94 16.14 0.98
CA SER A 69 6.25 15.09 0.02
C SER A 69 7.37 14.17 0.51
N ARG A 70 8.43 14.73 1.11
CA ARG A 70 9.50 13.93 1.72
C ARG A 70 9.01 13.07 2.88
N ALA A 71 8.23 13.65 3.79
CA ALA A 71 7.67 12.93 4.93
C ALA A 71 6.75 11.78 4.47
N MET A 72 5.95 12.01 3.43
CA MET A 72 5.09 10.97 2.88
C MET A 72 5.87 9.87 2.16
N GLN A 73 6.93 10.22 1.43
CA GLN A 73 7.84 9.22 0.83
C GLN A 73 8.47 8.32 1.90
N GLU A 74 8.92 8.90 3.01
CA GLU A 74 9.46 8.13 4.12
C GLU A 74 8.39 7.23 4.76
N LEU A 75 7.19 7.78 5.00
CA LEU A 75 6.09 7.02 5.59
C LEU A 75 5.64 5.85 4.71
N ILE A 76 5.58 6.04 3.38
CA ILE A 76 5.33 4.96 2.42
C ILE A 76 6.48 3.94 2.43
N GLY A 77 7.72 4.38 2.62
CA GLY A 77 8.87 3.50 2.80
C GLY A 77 8.70 2.54 3.97
N TYR A 78 8.11 2.99 5.10
CA TYR A 78 7.77 2.12 6.22
C TYR A 78 6.52 1.27 5.96
N TYR A 79 5.54 1.79 5.23
CA TYR A 79 4.30 1.08 4.88
C TYR A 79 4.55 -0.22 4.13
N ILE A 80 5.40 -0.19 3.08
CA ILE A 80 5.60 -1.33 2.18
C ILE A 80 5.97 -2.63 2.94
N PRO A 81 7.02 -2.67 3.77
CA PRO A 81 7.38 -3.89 4.50
C PRO A 81 6.34 -4.27 5.57
N MET A 82 5.62 -3.31 6.16
CA MET A 82 4.55 -3.62 7.12
C MET A 82 3.35 -4.27 6.43
N GLU A 83 2.97 -3.78 5.25
CA GLU A 83 1.88 -4.32 4.44
C GLU A 83 2.23 -5.71 3.89
N GLU A 84 3.48 -5.91 3.46
CA GLU A 84 4.01 -7.23 3.07
C GLU A 84 3.91 -8.22 4.23
N TYR A 85 4.40 -7.82 5.41
CA TYR A 85 4.32 -8.65 6.62
C TYR A 85 2.87 -8.99 6.97
N TYR A 86 1.98 -7.98 6.98
CA TYR A 86 0.55 -8.17 7.20
C TYR A 86 -0.03 -9.21 6.24
N MET A 87 0.25 -9.09 4.94
CA MET A 87 -0.28 -9.96 3.90
C MET A 87 0.19 -11.40 4.10
N ARG A 88 1.51 -11.60 4.23
CA ARG A 88 2.11 -12.93 4.37
C ARG A 88 1.61 -13.66 5.61
N GLU A 89 1.66 -13.00 6.77
CA GLU A 89 1.25 -13.66 8.02
C GLU A 89 -0.25 -13.93 8.08
N SER A 90 -1.07 -13.05 7.48
CA SER A 90 -2.51 -13.27 7.39
C SER A 90 -2.84 -14.44 6.46
N VAL A 91 -2.14 -14.56 5.33
CA VAL A 91 -2.26 -15.71 4.42
C VAL A 91 -1.81 -17.00 5.10
N ASN A 92 -0.64 -17.01 5.75
CA ASN A 92 -0.16 -18.15 6.54
C ASN A 92 -1.17 -18.59 7.61
N LYS A 93 -1.81 -17.63 8.28
CA LYS A 93 -2.86 -17.91 9.25
C LYS A 93 -4.09 -18.53 8.59
N ALA A 94 -4.54 -18.02 7.44
CA ALA A 94 -5.64 -18.61 6.67
C ALA A 94 -5.34 -20.06 6.24
N VAL A 95 -4.12 -20.33 5.76
CA VAL A 95 -3.65 -21.68 5.43
C VAL A 95 -3.69 -22.60 6.67
N SER A 96 -3.23 -22.12 7.83
CA SER A 96 -3.20 -22.92 9.06
C SER A 96 -4.59 -23.23 9.65
N MET A 97 -5.58 -22.39 9.36
CA MET A 97 -6.96 -22.53 9.82
C MET A 97 -7.84 -23.26 8.80
N ASP A 98 -7.25 -23.83 7.74
CA ASP A 98 -8.01 -24.50 6.69
C ASP A 98 -8.90 -25.59 7.26
N THR A 99 -10.18 -25.53 6.93
CA THR A 99 -11.17 -26.53 7.31
C THR A 99 -11.85 -27.10 6.07
N TYR A 100 -12.02 -28.43 6.07
CA TYR A 100 -12.78 -29.12 5.03
C TYR A 100 -14.25 -29.21 5.44
N GLU A 101 -15.10 -28.37 4.85
CA GLU A 101 -16.56 -28.44 5.04
C GLU A 101 -17.22 -29.42 4.05
N LYS A 102 -17.99 -30.38 4.58
CA LYS A 102 -18.75 -31.34 3.76
C LYS A 102 -19.78 -30.60 2.90
N GLY A 103 -19.56 -30.57 1.59
CA GLY A 103 -20.47 -29.99 0.59
C GLY A 103 -19.84 -28.86 -0.23
N GLN A 104 -18.69 -28.33 0.18
CA GLN A 104 -17.92 -27.40 -0.63
C GLN A 104 -17.04 -28.12 -1.66
N LEU A 105 -16.93 -27.55 -2.86
CA LEU A 105 -16.09 -28.06 -3.95
C LEU A 105 -14.63 -27.55 -3.86
N THR A 106 -14.37 -26.55 -3.02
CA THR A 106 -13.08 -25.87 -2.83
C THR A 106 -12.80 -25.67 -1.35
N SER A 107 -11.52 -25.54 -0.96
CA SER A 107 -11.13 -25.27 0.43
C SER A 107 -11.39 -23.81 0.81
N SER A 108 -11.86 -23.58 2.04
CA SER A 108 -12.08 -22.26 2.65
C SER A 108 -10.82 -21.37 2.64
N MET A 109 -9.63 -21.97 2.69
CA MET A 109 -8.36 -21.25 2.64
C MET A 109 -8.23 -20.40 1.36
N VAL A 110 -8.84 -20.85 0.26
CA VAL A 110 -8.69 -20.19 -1.04
C VAL A 110 -9.37 -18.84 -1.02
N ASP A 111 -10.62 -18.82 -0.57
CA ASP A 111 -11.40 -17.59 -0.48
C ASP A 111 -10.76 -16.60 0.49
N ASP A 112 -10.26 -17.07 1.64
CA ASP A 112 -9.59 -16.23 2.64
C ASP A 112 -8.29 -15.60 2.10
N CYS A 113 -7.44 -16.40 1.44
CA CYS A 113 -6.19 -15.90 0.88
C CYS A 113 -6.42 -14.86 -0.22
N PHE A 114 -7.35 -15.12 -1.15
CA PHE A 114 -7.70 -14.16 -2.19
C PHE A 114 -8.36 -12.90 -1.61
N TYR A 115 -9.14 -13.03 -0.54
CA TYR A 115 -9.69 -11.89 0.18
C TYR A 115 -8.58 -11.01 0.77
N ILE A 116 -7.59 -11.60 1.44
CA ILE A 116 -6.45 -10.88 2.04
C ILE A 116 -5.63 -10.17 0.96
N VAL A 117 -5.26 -10.88 -0.11
CA VAL A 117 -4.50 -10.30 -1.23
C VAL A 117 -5.26 -9.14 -1.86
N LYS A 118 -6.54 -9.33 -2.17
CA LYS A 118 -7.40 -8.27 -2.72
C LYS A 118 -7.47 -7.07 -1.78
N LYS A 119 -7.58 -7.27 -0.47
CA LYS A 119 -7.62 -6.22 0.54
C LYS A 119 -6.34 -5.37 0.50
N CYS A 120 -5.18 -6.01 0.51
CA CYS A 120 -3.89 -5.33 0.51
C CYS A 120 -3.65 -4.55 -0.79
N ILE A 121 -3.96 -5.15 -1.95
CA ILE A 121 -3.87 -4.47 -3.25
C ILE A 121 -4.83 -3.27 -3.32
N SER A 122 -6.07 -3.43 -2.84
CA SER A 122 -7.06 -2.34 -2.84
C SER A 122 -6.64 -1.19 -1.90
N ARG A 123 -6.03 -1.51 -0.76
CA ARG A 123 -5.48 -0.52 0.16
C ARG A 123 -4.28 0.22 -0.45
N ALA A 124 -3.36 -0.51 -1.07
CA ALA A 124 -2.24 0.08 -1.80
C ALA A 124 -2.70 0.99 -2.94
N LEU A 125 -3.73 0.59 -3.70
CA LEU A 125 -4.36 1.43 -4.73
C LEU A 125 -4.93 2.73 -4.13
N SER A 126 -5.55 2.64 -2.96
CA SER A 126 -6.14 3.80 -2.26
C SER A 126 -5.09 4.81 -1.79
N SER A 127 -3.83 4.40 -1.63
CA SER A 127 -2.72 5.30 -1.27
C SER A 127 -2.44 6.37 -2.32
N SER A 128 -2.92 6.22 -3.56
CA SER A 128 -2.57 7.08 -4.71
C SER A 128 -1.07 7.08 -5.06
N ASN A 129 -0.33 6.04 -4.67
CA ASN A 129 1.09 5.86 -4.99
C ASN A 129 1.29 4.62 -5.88
N ILE A 130 1.78 4.82 -7.11
CA ILE A 130 1.96 3.75 -8.10
C ILE A 130 3.10 2.80 -7.69
N ASP A 131 4.18 3.32 -7.13
CA ASP A 131 5.31 2.51 -6.68
C ASP A 131 4.87 1.55 -5.57
N CYS A 132 4.05 2.06 -4.65
CA CYS A 132 3.43 1.26 -3.59
C CYS A 132 2.51 0.16 -4.15
N LEU A 133 1.68 0.48 -5.16
CA LEU A 133 0.81 -0.50 -5.80
C LEU A 133 1.62 -1.59 -6.51
N CYS A 134 2.65 -1.20 -7.27
CA CYS A 134 3.55 -2.13 -7.96
C CYS A 134 4.25 -3.06 -6.97
N ALA A 135 4.77 -2.52 -5.86
CA ALA A 135 5.37 -3.32 -4.80
C ALA A 135 4.36 -4.35 -4.25
N MET A 136 3.13 -3.93 -3.92
CA MET A 136 2.13 -4.85 -3.37
C MET A 136 1.65 -5.91 -4.35
N ILE A 137 1.58 -5.63 -5.65
CA ILE A 137 1.29 -6.65 -6.66
C ILE A 137 2.42 -7.69 -6.70
N ASN A 138 3.68 -7.25 -6.62
CA ASN A 138 4.82 -8.17 -6.60
C ASN A 138 4.83 -9.06 -5.34
N HIS A 139 4.55 -8.48 -4.16
CA HIS A 139 4.43 -9.27 -2.92
C HIS A 139 3.24 -10.24 -2.99
N ALA A 140 2.10 -9.82 -3.54
CA ALA A 140 0.95 -10.69 -3.75
C ALA A 140 1.30 -11.88 -4.65
N ASN A 141 1.99 -11.65 -5.76
CA ASN A 141 2.45 -12.73 -6.64
C ASN A 141 3.39 -13.68 -5.89
N SER A 142 4.34 -13.14 -5.12
CA SER A 142 5.27 -13.96 -4.33
C SER A 142 4.54 -14.85 -3.32
N VAL A 143 3.56 -14.32 -2.58
CA VAL A 143 2.78 -15.07 -1.58
C VAL A 143 1.93 -16.17 -2.25
N LEU A 144 1.30 -15.85 -3.38
CA LEU A 144 0.51 -16.83 -4.14
C LEU A 144 1.40 -17.91 -4.79
N GLU A 145 2.63 -17.59 -5.16
CA GLU A 145 3.58 -18.57 -5.71
C GLU A 145 4.23 -19.44 -4.63
N SER A 146 4.62 -18.88 -3.48
CA SER A 146 5.32 -19.63 -2.42
C SER A 146 4.37 -20.48 -1.60
N ASP A 147 3.29 -19.89 -1.08
CA ASP A 147 2.51 -20.50 0.00
C ASP A 147 1.37 -21.33 -0.59
N PHE A 148 0.82 -20.88 -1.71
CA PHE A 148 -0.27 -21.55 -2.40
C PHE A 148 0.21 -22.75 -3.22
N ARG A 149 1.32 -22.61 -3.95
CA ARG A 149 1.86 -23.70 -4.79
C ARG A 149 2.46 -24.82 -3.95
N CYS A 150 3.14 -24.49 -2.86
CA CYS A 150 3.78 -25.52 -2.01
C CYS A 150 2.73 -26.36 -1.26
N THR A 151 1.63 -25.75 -0.82
CA THR A 151 0.55 -26.45 -0.11
C THR A 151 -0.31 -27.32 -1.06
N THR A 152 -0.55 -26.86 -2.29
CA THR A 152 -1.37 -27.59 -3.27
C THR A 152 -0.63 -28.70 -4.02
N PHE A 153 0.69 -28.58 -4.21
CA PHE A 153 1.50 -29.57 -4.93
C PHE A 153 2.46 -30.39 -4.03
N GLY A 154 2.51 -30.12 -2.72
CA GLY A 154 3.34 -30.86 -1.76
C GLY A 154 2.80 -32.23 -1.33
N TRP A 155 1.68 -32.69 -1.91
CA TRP A 155 1.07 -34.00 -1.67
C TRP A 155 1.23 -34.97 -2.85
N HIS A 156 2.30 -34.82 -3.64
CA HIS A 156 2.76 -35.83 -4.61
C HIS A 156 4.23 -36.19 -4.40
#